data_AF-Q4T0C4-F1
#
_entry.id   AF-Q4T0C4-F1
#
_cell.length_a   1.000
_cell.length_b   1.000
_cell.length_c   1.000
_cell.angle_alpha   90.00
_cell.angle_beta   90.00
_cell.angle_gamma   90.00
#
_symmetry.space_group_name_H-M   'P 1'
#
loop_
_entity.id
_entity.type
_entity.pdbx_description
1 polymer ?
#
loop_
_entity_poly.entity_id
_entity_poly.type
_entity_poly.pdbx_seq_one_letter_code
_entity_poly.pdbx_strand_id
1 'polypeptide(L)'
;WAYLDSRQPLPVHSNPAISLPRRDYNGWRNQLVFASKLIAAVLDFKAKINTGQLPVEYMREKPLCMELYPLLFSSCRIPGPKHDYVTHHRRSPTHITVVRNYQVMGDGS
;
A
#
# COMPACT_ATOMS: atom_id res chain seq x y z
N TRP A 1 -6.47 -19.91 4.89
CA TRP A 1 -6.91 -20.01 6.29
C TRP A 1 -6.63 -18.75 7.12
N ALA A 2 -5.39 -18.28 7.29
CA ALA A 2 -5.10 -17.22 8.28
C ALA A 2 -5.81 -15.87 8.05
N TYR A 3 -5.99 -15.43 6.78
CA TYR A 3 -6.52 -14.09 6.48
C TYR A 3 -7.85 -14.11 5.72
N LEU A 4 -7.92 -14.86 4.62
CA LEU A 4 -9.03 -14.77 3.65
C LEU A 4 -10.30 -15.49 4.10
N ASP A 5 -10.17 -16.50 4.96
CA ASP A 5 -11.32 -17.23 5.52
C ASP A 5 -11.88 -16.54 6.78
N SER A 6 -11.06 -15.69 7.43
CA SER A 6 -11.48 -14.95 8.62
C SER A 6 -12.60 -13.96 8.27
N ARG A 7 -13.65 -13.95 9.10
CA ARG A 7 -14.80 -13.04 8.99
C ARG A 7 -14.81 -11.90 10.02
N GLN A 8 -13.78 -11.84 10.85
CA GLN A 8 -13.59 -10.69 11.72
C GLN A 8 -13.31 -9.44 10.88
N PRO A 9 -13.77 -8.25 11.30
CA PRO A 9 -13.51 -7.01 10.58
C PRO A 9 -11.99 -6.76 10.49
N LEU A 10 -11.52 -6.22 9.36
CA LEU A 10 -10.08 -6.01 9.14
C LEU A 10 -9.41 -5.04 10.11
N PRO A 11 -10.03 -3.89 10.48
CA PRO A 11 -9.46 -2.98 11.46
C PRO A 11 -9.22 -3.70 12.78
N VAL A 12 -8.05 -3.49 13.40
CA VAL A 12 -7.63 -4.09 14.68
C VAL A 12 -7.32 -5.59 14.63
N HIS A 13 -8.09 -6.41 13.89
CA HIS A 13 -7.94 -7.87 13.94
C HIS A 13 -6.93 -8.43 12.92
N SER A 14 -6.68 -7.75 11.81
CA SER A 14 -5.80 -8.28 10.76
C SER A 14 -4.93 -7.24 10.07
N ASN A 15 -5.38 -5.99 9.99
CA ASN A 15 -4.59 -4.92 9.39
C ASN A 15 -3.68 -4.26 10.45
N PRO A 16 -2.35 -4.47 10.39
CA PRO A 16 -1.43 -3.75 11.27
C PRO A 16 -1.41 -2.26 10.90
N ALA A 17 -1.23 -1.41 11.91
CA ALA A 17 -1.07 0.03 11.73
C ALA A 17 0.37 0.45 12.08
N ILE A 18 0.93 1.37 11.28
CA ILE A 18 2.24 1.97 11.53
C ILE A 18 2.03 3.44 11.88
N SER A 19 2.53 3.87 13.03
CA SER A 19 2.56 5.28 13.42
C SER A 19 3.91 5.89 13.02
N LEU A 20 3.87 6.93 12.18
CA LEU A 20 5.06 7.69 11.81
C LEU A 20 5.33 8.81 12.83
N PRO A 21 6.57 9.32 12.93
CA PRO A 21 6.87 10.46 13.79
C PRO A 21 5.95 11.64 13.51
N ARG A 22 5.41 12.23 14.59
CA ARG A 22 4.54 13.40 14.50
C ARG A 22 5.27 14.53 13.77
N ARG A 23 4.57 15.13 12.81
CA ARG A 23 5.03 16.32 12.10
C ARG A 23 4.18 17.51 12.52
N ASP A 24 4.83 18.67 12.62
CA ASP A 24 4.13 19.92 12.80
C ASP A 24 3.82 20.53 11.42
N TYR A 25 2.60 20.31 10.97
CA TYR A 25 2.10 20.92 9.75
C TYR A 25 1.50 22.26 10.15
N ASN A 26 2.26 23.35 10.03
CA ASN A 26 1.78 24.73 10.21
C ASN A 26 0.70 25.07 9.14
N GLY A 27 -0.49 24.45 9.22
CA GLY A 27 -1.60 24.57 8.28
C GLY A 27 -1.72 23.47 7.21
N TRP A 28 -2.88 23.43 6.55
CA TRP A 28 -3.27 22.41 5.55
C TRP A 28 -2.36 22.38 4.32
N ARG A 29 -1.78 23.53 3.92
CA ARG A 29 -0.85 23.58 2.78
C ARG A 29 0.39 22.71 3.04
N ASN A 30 0.94 22.78 4.24
CA ASN A 30 2.11 21.99 4.63
C ASN A 30 1.76 20.49 4.75
N GLN A 31 0.52 20.17 5.16
CA GLN A 31 0.01 18.80 5.13
C GLN A 31 -0.05 18.26 3.69
N LEU A 32 -0.52 19.05 2.73
CA LEU A 32 -0.55 18.66 1.31
C LEU A 32 0.85 18.53 0.71
N VAL A 33 1.76 19.45 1.02
CA VAL A 33 3.17 19.36 0.58
C VAL A 33 3.83 18.10 1.12
N PHE A 34 3.52 17.70 2.35
CA PHE A 34 4.01 16.45 2.90
C PHE A 34 3.40 15.24 2.18
N ALA A 35 2.07 15.25 1.98
CA ALA A 35 1.38 14.18 1.25
C ALA A 35 1.92 14.02 -0.17
N SER A 36 2.20 15.12 -0.89
CA SER A 36 2.77 15.05 -2.24
C SER A 36 4.18 14.48 -2.26
N LYS A 37 5.04 14.88 -1.31
CA LYS A 37 6.38 14.29 -1.13
C LYS A 37 6.31 12.80 -0.79
N LEU A 38 5.37 12.40 0.06
CA LEU A 38 5.15 11.00 0.41
C LEU A 38 4.73 10.19 -0.82
N ILE A 39 3.77 10.69 -1.60
CA ILE A 39 3.32 10.06 -2.85
C ILE A 39 4.50 9.91 -3.82
N ALA A 40 5.30 10.97 -4.03
CA ALA A 40 6.47 10.92 -4.90
C ALA A 40 7.48 9.85 -4.45
N ALA A 41 7.81 9.80 -3.16
CA ALA A 41 8.72 8.80 -2.62
C ALA A 41 8.18 7.36 -2.77
N VAL A 42 6.87 7.14 -2.60
CA VAL A 42 6.22 5.84 -2.82
C VAL A 42 6.26 5.44 -4.29
N LEU A 43 6.06 6.39 -5.21
CA LEU A 43 6.16 6.14 -6.65
C LEU A 43 7.59 5.82 -7.09
N ASP A 44 8.58 6.52 -6.55
CA ASP A 44 10.02 6.22 -6.78
C ASP A 44 10.36 4.81 -6.28
N PHE A 45 9.84 4.42 -5.11
CA PHE A 45 10.01 3.08 -4.58
C PHE A 45 9.33 2.02 -5.47
N LYS A 46 8.09 2.28 -5.91
CA LYS A 46 7.39 1.40 -6.85
C LYS A 46 8.15 1.25 -8.17
N ALA A 47 8.78 2.31 -8.67
CA ALA A 47 9.60 2.26 -9.88
C ALA A 47 10.77 1.27 -9.70
N LYS A 48 11.47 1.32 -8.57
CA LYS A 48 12.57 0.37 -8.24
C LYS A 48 12.10 -1.08 -8.17
N ILE A 49 10.91 -1.34 -7.64
CA ILE A 49 10.32 -2.68 -7.65
C ILE A 49 10.05 -3.14 -9.08
N ASN A 50 9.39 -2.29 -9.87
CA ASN A 50 9.03 -2.60 -11.26
C ASN A 50 10.24 -2.86 -12.16
N THR A 51 11.36 -2.16 -11.93
CA THR A 51 12.60 -2.31 -12.70
C THR A 51 13.52 -3.40 -12.14
N GLY A 52 13.15 -4.08 -11.05
CA GLY A 52 14.00 -5.08 -10.40
C GLY A 52 15.27 -4.49 -9.77
N GLN A 53 15.27 -3.20 -9.45
CA GLN A 53 16.42 -2.48 -8.89
C GLN A 53 16.41 -2.43 -7.35
N LEU A 54 15.43 -3.05 -6.71
CA LEU A 54 15.40 -3.15 -5.25
C LEU A 54 16.52 -4.11 -4.79
N PRO A 55 17.41 -3.70 -3.87
CA PRO A 55 18.46 -4.57 -3.37
C PRO A 55 17.86 -5.77 -2.64
N VAL A 56 18.47 -6.95 -2.79
CA VAL A 56 18.10 -8.14 -2.03
C VAL A 56 18.35 -7.88 -0.55
N GLU A 57 17.37 -8.20 0.28
CA GLU A 57 17.49 -8.09 1.72
C GLU A 57 18.14 -9.34 2.31
N TYR A 58 18.89 -9.17 3.40
CA TYR A 58 19.60 -10.26 4.05
C TYR A 58 19.22 -10.32 5.53
N MET A 59 19.08 -11.53 6.04
CA MET A 59 18.94 -11.79 7.47
C MET A 59 19.93 -12.88 7.86
N ARG A 60 20.81 -12.59 8.82
CA ARG A 60 21.89 -13.50 9.23
C ARG A 60 22.68 -14.03 8.02
N GLU A 61 23.07 -13.09 7.13
CA GLU A 61 23.83 -13.33 5.89
C GLU A 61 23.13 -14.19 4.83
N LYS A 62 21.85 -14.54 5.03
CA LYS A 62 21.05 -15.28 4.05
C LYS A 62 20.13 -14.34 3.28
N PRO A 63 20.07 -14.46 1.93
CA PRO A 63 19.16 -13.66 1.13
C PRO A 63 17.71 -14.01 1.47
N LEU A 64 16.85 -13.00 1.54
CA LEU A 64 15.42 -13.14 1.75
C LEU A 64 14.67 -13.19 0.40
N CYS A 65 13.50 -13.82 0.42
CA CYS A 65 12.62 -13.85 -0.72
C CYS A 65 12.03 -12.45 -0.98
N MET A 66 12.12 -11.98 -2.23
CA MET A 66 11.65 -10.65 -2.65
C MET A 66 10.27 -10.68 -3.31
N GLU A 67 9.60 -11.84 -3.38
CA GLU A 67 8.33 -12.03 -4.11
C GLU A 67 7.15 -11.24 -3.54
N LEU A 68 7.24 -10.78 -2.29
CA LEU A 68 6.20 -9.95 -1.68
C LEU A 68 6.20 -8.51 -2.20
N TYR A 69 7.35 -7.96 -2.61
CA TYR A 69 7.48 -6.57 -3.02
C TYR A 69 6.59 -6.21 -4.22
N PRO A 70 6.55 -6.99 -5.31
CA PRO A 70 5.64 -6.74 -6.43
C PRO A 70 4.15 -6.75 -6.05
N LEU A 71 3.78 -7.36 -4.93
CA LEU A 71 2.39 -7.49 -4.46
C LEU A 71 1.94 -6.31 -3.59
N LEU A 72 2.86 -5.43 -3.15
CA LEU A 72 2.54 -4.30 -2.27
C LEU A 72 1.65 -3.24 -2.92
N PHE A 73 1.80 -3.03 -4.23
CA PHE A 73 1.09 -2.01 -4.99
C PHE A 73 0.11 -2.63 -5.97
N SER A 74 -0.92 -1.87 -6.34
CA SER A 74 -1.96 -2.30 -7.31
C SER A 74 -2.75 -3.54 -6.87
N SER A 75 -2.78 -3.83 -5.57
CA SER A 75 -3.50 -4.96 -4.98
C SER A 75 -4.69 -4.49 -4.15
N CYS A 76 -5.75 -5.31 -4.10
CA CYS A 76 -6.87 -5.08 -3.19
C CYS A 76 -7.47 -6.41 -2.72
N ARG A 77 -7.95 -6.46 -1.47
CA ARG A 77 -8.75 -7.56 -0.95
C ARG A 77 -10.21 -7.30 -1.31
N ILE A 78 -10.83 -8.26 -1.98
CA ILE A 78 -12.23 -8.20 -2.40
C ILE A 78 -13.07 -9.12 -1.49
N PRO A 79 -14.15 -8.60 -0.88
CA PRO A 79 -15.00 -9.41 -0.02
C PRO A 79 -15.74 -10.46 -0.85
N GLY A 80 -15.74 -11.71 -0.38
CA GLY A 80 -16.52 -12.79 -0.95
C GLY A 80 -17.52 -13.38 0.05
N PRO A 81 -18.51 -14.17 -0.40
CA PRO A 81 -19.59 -14.68 0.47
C PRO A 81 -19.13 -15.79 1.43
N LYS A 82 -18.10 -16.57 1.09
CA LYS A 82 -17.52 -17.61 1.99
C LYS A 82 -16.10 -17.30 2.45
N HIS A 83 -15.28 -16.79 1.54
CA HIS A 83 -13.92 -16.31 1.80
C HIS A 83 -13.66 -15.12 0.88
N ASP A 84 -12.72 -14.28 1.27
CA ASP A 84 -12.29 -13.16 0.45
C ASP A 84 -11.20 -13.59 -0.52
N TYR A 85 -10.87 -12.73 -1.48
CA TYR A 85 -9.79 -12.97 -2.42
C TYR A 85 -8.95 -11.71 -2.61
N VAL A 86 -7.74 -11.86 -3.12
CA VAL A 86 -6.86 -10.73 -3.45
C VAL A 86 -6.81 -10.59 -4.96
N THR A 87 -7.09 -9.39 -5.46
CA THR A 87 -6.80 -9.03 -6.85
C THR A 87 -5.48 -8.27 -6.91
N HIS A 88 -4.68 -8.55 -7.93
CA HIS A 88 -3.48 -7.78 -8.29
C HIS A 88 -3.63 -7.33 -9.74
N HIS A 89 -3.64 -6.02 -9.95
CA HIS A 89 -3.87 -5.45 -11.28
C HIS A 89 -2.58 -5.50 -12.09
N ARG A 90 -2.53 -6.47 -13.02
CA ARG A 90 -1.38 -6.73 -13.91
C ARG A 90 -1.01 -5.53 -14.79
N ARG A 91 -2.00 -4.77 -15.26
CA ARG A 91 -1.75 -3.45 -15.86
C ARG A 91 -1.63 -2.47 -14.70
N SER A 92 -0.40 -2.05 -14.39
CA SER A 92 -0.14 -1.07 -13.34
C SER A 92 -1.02 0.17 -13.58
N PRO A 93 -2.00 0.46 -12.72
CA PRO A 93 -2.77 1.69 -12.83
C PRO A 93 -1.81 2.89 -12.72
N THR A 94 -2.09 3.93 -13.49
CA THR A 94 -1.33 5.18 -13.47
C THR A 94 -1.98 6.24 -12.58
N HIS A 95 -2.93 5.84 -11.74
CA HIS A 95 -3.65 6.70 -10.81
C HIS A 95 -3.50 6.22 -9.38
N ILE A 96 -3.78 7.13 -8.43
CA ILE A 96 -3.95 6.82 -7.01
C ILE A 96 -5.35 7.24 -6.57
N THR A 97 -5.82 6.67 -5.47
CA THR A 97 -7.06 7.09 -4.82
C THR A 97 -6.76 8.02 -3.65
N VAL A 98 -7.37 9.19 -3.62
CA VAL A 98 -7.27 10.16 -2.53
C VAL A 98 -8.61 10.24 -1.81
N VAL A 99 -8.61 10.10 -0.49
CA VAL A 99 -9.83 10.20 0.33
C VAL A 99 -9.76 11.45 1.21
N ARG A 100 -10.77 12.30 1.14
CA ARG A 100 -10.90 13.50 1.98
C ARG A 100 -12.36 13.75 2.32
N ASN A 101 -12.66 13.99 3.60
CA ASN A 101 -14.03 14.25 4.08
C ASN A 101 -15.06 13.20 3.58
N TYR A 102 -14.69 11.92 3.65
CA TYR A 102 -15.49 10.78 3.16
C TYR A 102 -15.76 10.76 1.64
N GLN A 103 -15.12 11.65 0.87
CA GLN A 103 -15.17 11.66 -0.59
C GLN A 103 -13.94 10.97 -1.15
N VAL A 104 -14.15 10.12 -2.14
CA VAL A 104 -13.12 9.38 -2.85
C VAL A 104 -12.86 10.07 -4.19
N MET A 105 -11.62 10.46 -4.44
CA MET A 105 -11.15 10.96 -5.73
C MET A 105 -10.21 9.93 -6.34
N GLY A 106 -10.58 9.42 -7.50
CA GLY A 106 -9.79 8.54 -8.35
C GLY A 106 -10.43 8.54 -9.73
N ASP A 107 -9.64 8.32 -10.78
CA ASP A 107 -10.23 8.11 -12.11
C ASP A 107 -11.03 6.80 -12.06
N GLY A 108 -12.33 6.92 -12.34
CA GLY A 108 -13.19 5.76 -12.52
C GLY A 108 -12.74 4.99 -13.76
N SER A 109 -12.00 3.91 -13.56
CA SER A 109 -11.78 2.86 -14.54
C SER A 109 -12.36 1.55 -14.02
#